data_AF-A0A257LYC0-F1
#
_entry.id   AF-A0A257LYC0-F1
#
_cell.length_a   1.000
_cell.length_b   1.000
_cell.length_c   1.000
_cell.angle_alpha   90.00
_cell.angle_beta   90.00
_cell.angle_gamma   90.00
#
_symmetry.space_group_name_H-M   'P 1'
#
loop_
_entity.id
_entity.type
_entity.pdbx_description
1 polymer ?
#
loop_
_entity_poly.entity_id
_entity_poly.type
_entity_poly.pdbx_seq_one_letter_code
_entity_poly.pdbx_strand_id
1 'polypeptide(L)' 'MKIIIASLILVLAARAEISFQQDETVLFYGGSMIEQLLEHGEMEARVQLAQPGKNLHFRSLAWTGDKV' A
#
# COMPACT_ATOMS: atom_id res chain seq x y z
N MET A 1 -15.41 28.73 -16.50
CA MET A 1 -15.94 27.93 -15.36
C MET A 1 -16.05 26.43 -15.65
N LYS A 2 -16.67 25.98 -16.76
CA LYS A 2 -16.83 24.54 -17.07
C LYS A 2 -15.52 23.73 -17.13
N ILE A 3 -14.46 24.28 -17.73
CA ILE A 3 -13.16 23.61 -17.88
C ILE A 3 -12.48 23.38 -16.52
N ILE A 4 -12.59 24.34 -15.61
CA ILE A 4 -11.99 24.27 -14.26
C ILE A 4 -12.68 23.19 -13.43
N ILE A 5 -14.02 23.10 -13.52
CA ILE A 5 -14.81 22.08 -12.81
C ILE A 5 -14.49 20.68 -13.35
N ALA A 6 -14.39 20.51 -14.68
CA ALA A 6 -14.02 19.24 -15.29
C ALA A 6 -12.61 18.78 -14.87
N SER A 7 -11.67 19.73 -14.77
CA SER A 7 -10.30 19.43 -14.32
C SER A 7 -10.24 19.04 -12.84
N LEU A 8 -11.08 19.63 -12.00
CA LEU A 8 -11.17 19.29 -10.57
C LEU A 8 -11.74 17.88 -10.34
N ILE A 9 -12.74 17.48 -11.13
CA ILE A 9 -13.33 16.14 -11.08
C ILE A 9 -12.32 15.07 -11.52
N LEU A 10 -11.50 15.37 -12.53
CA LEU A 10 -10.48 14.44 -13.03
C LEU A 10 -9.38 14.15 -11.98
N VAL A 11 -8.99 15.16 -11.20
CA VAL A 11 -8.03 14.99 -10.10
C VAL A 11 -8.60 14.13 -8.97
N LEU A 12 -9.90 14.25 -8.67
CA LEU A 12 -10.55 13.42 -7.65
C LEU A 12 -10.66 11.93 -8.07
N ALA A 13 -10.80 11.68 -9.37
CA ALA A 13 -10.89 10.34 -9.93
C ALA A 13 -9.52 9.65 -10.08
N ALA A 14 -8.43 10.40 -10.07
CA ALA A 14 -7.08 9.87 -10.13
C ALA A 14 -6.68 9.27 -8.77
N ARG A 15 -7.10 8.03 -8.51
CA ARG A 15 -6.56 7.20 -7.44
C ARG A 15 -5.60 6.18 -8.05
N ALA A 16 -4.35 6.20 -7.60
CA ALA A 16 -3.43 5.11 -7.87
C ALA A 16 -3.91 3.91 -7.05
N GLU A 17 -4.70 3.05 -7.68
CA GLU A 17 -5.18 1.81 -7.07
C GLU A 17 -4.17 0.70 -7.38
N ILE A 18 -3.65 0.09 -6.32
CA ILE A 18 -2.88 -1.15 -6.45
C ILE A 18 -3.90 -2.27 -6.52
N SER A 19 -4.01 -2.90 -7.69
CA SER A 19 -4.90 -4.04 -7.88
C SER A 19 -4.24 -5.30 -7.32
N PHE A 20 -4.89 -5.92 -6.34
CA PHE A 20 -4.43 -7.21 -5.80
C PHE A 20 -5.21 -8.38 -6.37
N GLN A 21 -4.48 -9.46 -6.64
CA GLN A 21 -5.02 -10.78 -6.95
C GLN A 21 -5.41 -11.53 -5.68
N GLN A 22 -6.17 -12.61 -5.85
CA GLN A 22 -6.51 -13.52 -4.77
C GLN A 22 -5.24 -14.25 -4.29
N ASP A 23 -5.06 -14.36 -2.98
CA ASP A 23 -3.94 -15.04 -2.32
C ASP A 23 -2.55 -14.46 -2.67
N GLU A 24 -2.51 -13.20 -3.12
CA GLU A 24 -1.27 -12.54 -3.54
C GLU A 24 -0.34 -12.24 -2.36
N THR A 25 0.97 -12.31 -2.62
CA THR A 25 2.00 -11.97 -1.64
C THR A 25 2.47 -10.52 -1.80
N VAL A 26 2.31 -9.74 -0.75
CA VAL A 26 2.85 -8.39 -0.60
C VAL A 26 4.20 -8.45 0.11
N LEU A 27 5.25 -7.96 -0.55
CA LEU A 27 6.59 -7.89 -0.01
C LEU A 27 6.92 -6.45 0.42
N PHE A 28 7.19 -6.26 1.71
CA PHE A 28 7.80 -5.03 2.21
C PHE A 28 9.33 -5.14 2.13
N TYR A 29 9.96 -4.12 1.55
CA TYR A 29 11.41 -4.04 1.40
C TYR A 29 11.90 -2.66 1.84
N GLY A 30 13.01 -2.61 2.58
CA GLY A 30 13.66 -1.37 2.97
C GLY A 30 14.42 -1.45 4.29
N GLY A 31 14.83 -0.30 4.82
CA GLY A 31 15.60 -0.21 6.06
C GLY A 31 14.76 -0.19 7.34
N SER A 32 15.34 0.41 8.39
CA SER A 32 14.74 0.54 9.74
C SER A 32 13.34 1.14 9.74
N MET A 33 13.02 2.04 8.80
CA MET A 33 11.69 2.64 8.69
C MET A 33 10.61 1.59 8.43
N ILE A 34 10.90 0.61 7.56
CA ILE A 34 9.94 -0.44 7.24
C ILE A 34 9.84 -1.44 8.40
N GLU A 35 10.96 -1.77 9.05
CA GLU A 35 10.92 -2.61 10.25
C GLU A 35 10.03 -2.00 11.36
N GLN A 36 10.17 -0.70 11.62
CA GLN A 36 9.34 0.01 12.59
C GLN A 36 7.86 0.08 12.18
N LEU A 37 7.59 0.31 10.89
CA LEU A 37 6.22 0.38 10.37
C LEU A 37 5.46 -0.94 10.53
N LEU A 38 6.16 -2.07 10.39
CA LEU A 38 5.59 -3.41 10.46
C LEU A 38 5.63 -4.01 11.87
N GLU A 39 6.30 -3.35 12.82
CA GLU A 39 6.54 -3.87 14.19
C GLU A 39 5.26 -4.39 14.86
N HIS A 40 4.15 -3.69 14.66
CA HIS A 40 2.87 -3.99 15.30
C HIS A 40 1.82 -4.57 14.36
N GLY A 41 2.15 -4.77 13.07
CA GLY A 41 1.22 -5.34 12.08
C GLY A 41 0.08 -4.42 11.64
N GLU A 42 0.06 -3.15 12.08
CA GLU A 42 -1.03 -2.22 11.77
C GLU A 42 -1.14 -1.93 10.26
N MET A 43 0.00 -1.84 9.58
CA MET A 43 0.05 -1.58 8.16
C MET A 43 -0.60 -2.73 7.37
N GLU A 44 -0.22 -3.97 7.70
CA GLU A 44 -0.78 -5.19 7.13
C GLU A 44 -2.29 -5.28 7.37
N ALA A 45 -2.72 -5.03 8.62
CA ALA A 45 -4.14 -5.02 8.97
C ALA A 45 -4.93 -3.98 8.15
N ARG A 46 -4.39 -2.76 8.00
CA ARG A 46 -5.03 -1.72 7.17
C ARG A 46 -5.15 -2.13 5.71
N VAL A 47 -4.12 -2.77 5.15
CA VAL A 47 -4.15 -3.26 3.76
C VAL A 47 -5.18 -4.39 3.61
N GLN A 48 -5.26 -5.33 4.56
CA GLN A 48 -6.27 -6.39 4.53
C GLN A 48 -7.70 -5.83 4.61
N LEU A 49 -7.95 -4.85 5.49
CA LEU A 49 -9.25 -4.21 5.62
C LEU A 49 -9.65 -3.44 4.36
N ALA A 50 -8.68 -2.81 3.68
CA ALA A 50 -8.92 -2.13 2.41
C ALA A 50 -9.18 -3.10 1.24
N GLN A 51 -8.76 -4.36 1.36
CA GLN A 51 -8.81 -5.38 0.30
C GLN A 51 -9.51 -6.67 0.79
N PRO A 52 -10.79 -6.59 1.19
CA PRO A 52 -11.49 -7.71 1.78
C PRO A 52 -11.61 -8.88 0.80
N GLY A 53 -11.53 -10.10 1.33
CA GLY A 53 -11.69 -11.34 0.56
C GLY A 53 -10.45 -11.75 -0.26
N LYS A 54 -9.47 -10.85 -0.46
CA LYS A 54 -8.25 -11.14 -1.24
C LYS A 54 -7.28 -12.10 -0.57
N ASN A 55 -7.40 -12.32 0.75
CA ASN A 55 -6.53 -13.23 1.52
C ASN A 55 -5.03 -12.98 1.28
N LEU A 56 -4.62 -11.72 1.37
CA LEU A 56 -3.24 -11.30 1.10
C LEU A 56 -2.26 -11.91 2.10
N HIS A 57 -1.09 -12.32 1.60
CA HIS A 57 0.03 -12.78 2.40
C HIS A 57 1.10 -11.70 2.50
N PHE A 58 1.58 -11.40 3.71
CA PHE A 58 2.60 -10.38 3.91
C PHE A 58 3.96 -11.01 4.18
N ARG A 59 5.01 -10.46 3.57
CA ARG A 59 6.42 -10.82 3.81
C ARG A 59 7.23 -9.55 3.99
N SER A 60 8.27 -9.61 4.80
CA SER A 60 9.21 -8.52 5.00
C SER A 60 10.63 -8.99 4.68
N LEU A 61 11.33 -8.22 3.85
CA LEU A 61 12.77 -8.24 3.68
C LEU A 61 13.36 -6.91 4.16
N ALA A 62 12.74 -6.32 5.17
CA ALA A 62 13.27 -5.11 5.78
C ALA A 62 14.44 -5.44 6.71
N TRP A 63 15.48 -4.61 6.68
CA TRP A 63 16.66 -4.78 7.51
C TRP A 63 17.29 -3.44 7.90
N THR A 64 17.38 -3.14 9.20
CA THR A 64 18.16 -1.99 9.70
C THR A 64 19.61 -2.10 9.25
N GLY A 65 20.06 -1.05 8.56
CA GLY A 65 21.39 -1.00 7.95
C GLY A 65 21.39 -1.27 6.44
N ASP A 66 20.22 -1.54 5.85
CA ASP A 66 20.02 -1.49 4.41
C ASP A 66 20.44 -0.13 3.86
N LYS A 67 21.31 -0.16 2.84
CA LYS A 67 21.83 1.00 2.13
C LYS A 67 21.70 0.69 0.64
N VAL A 68 21.04 1.58 -0.09
CA VAL A 68 20.88 1.52 -1.55
C VAL A 68 22.11 2.04 -2.26
#